data_AF-A0A7J9ZS50-F1
#
_entry.id   AF-A0A7J9ZS50-F1
#
_cell.length_a   1.000
_cell.length_b   1.000
_cell.length_c   1.000
_cell.angle_alpha   90.00
_cell.angle_beta   90.00
_cell.angle_gamma   90.00
#
_symmetry.space_group_name_H-M   'P 1'
#
loop_
_entity.id
_entity.type
_entity.pdbx_description
1 polymer ?
#
loop_
_entity_poly.entity_id
_entity_poly.type
_entity_poly.pdbx_seq_one_letter_code
_entity_poly.pdbx_strand_id
1 'polypeptide(L)'
;MVAVVHTLPHDLALAQHRRPPTARFGAITAPTLMLAGSNSPVWMRHAARTIAETVSVGSHRELPGQEHVRADDVLAPVLREFLLG
;
A
#
# COMPACT_ATOMS: atom_id res chain seq x y z
N MET A 1 -5.23 4.08 25.60
CA MET A 1 -4.67 5.13 24.71
C MET A 1 -3.82 6.18 25.44
N VAL A 2 -4.10 6.52 26.71
CA VAL A 2 -3.35 7.57 27.46
C VAL A 2 -1.87 7.21 27.72
N ALA A 3 -1.53 5.94 27.95
CA ALA A 3 -0.15 5.51 28.25
C ALA A 3 0.87 5.84 27.12
N VAL A 4 0.41 5.98 25.88
CA VAL A 4 1.25 6.27 24.71
C VAL A 4 1.15 7.73 24.25
N VAL A 5 0.50 8.62 25.00
CA VAL A 5 0.32 10.03 24.58
C VAL A 5 1.66 10.73 24.27
N HIS A 6 2.74 10.37 24.95
CA HIS A 6 4.06 10.95 24.71
C HIS A 6 4.64 10.60 23.33
N THR A 7 4.05 9.65 22.58
CA THR A 7 4.43 9.33 21.20
C THR A 7 3.68 10.14 20.15
N LEU A 8 2.57 10.82 20.51
CA LEU A 8 1.77 11.62 19.57
C LEU A 8 2.56 12.61 18.72
N PRO A 9 3.58 13.33 19.24
CA PRO A 9 4.39 14.19 18.40
C PRO A 9 5.13 13.43 17.30
N HIS A 10 5.58 12.20 17.57
CA HIS A 10 6.24 11.33 16.59
C HIS A 10 5.23 10.81 15.56
N ASP A 11 4.06 10.35 16.03
CA ASP A 11 2.98 9.87 15.16
C ASP A 11 2.53 10.98 14.20
N LEU A 12 2.41 12.21 14.69
CA LEU A 12 2.07 13.37 13.89
C LEU A 12 3.20 13.72 12.91
N ALA A 13 4.45 13.74 13.34
CA ALA A 13 5.59 14.01 12.47
C ALA A 13 5.68 13.04 11.29
N LEU A 14 5.29 11.77 11.50
CA LEU A 14 5.27 10.72 10.48
C LEU A 14 4.01 10.77 9.60
N ALA A 15 2.83 11.00 10.21
CA ALA A 15 1.55 10.87 9.53
C ALA A 15 0.96 12.19 8.99
N GLN A 16 1.57 13.34 9.31
CA GLN A 16 1.06 14.69 9.01
C GLN A 16 0.62 14.89 7.55
N HIS A 17 1.35 14.32 6.59
CA HIS A 17 1.09 14.59 5.18
C HIS A 17 0.10 13.60 4.56
N ARG A 18 -0.23 12.49 5.24
CA ARG A 18 -1.15 11.43 4.78
C ARG A 18 -1.01 11.06 3.28
N ARG A 19 0.19 11.20 2.73
CA ARG A 19 0.50 11.00 1.32
C ARG A 19 1.73 10.12 1.20
N PRO A 20 1.78 9.20 0.22
CA PRO A 20 2.96 8.41 -0.02
C PRO A 20 4.12 9.31 -0.49
N PRO A 21 5.38 9.01 -0.11
CA PRO A 21 6.57 9.71 -0.61
C PRO A 21 6.83 9.39 -2.08
N THR A 22 6.06 9.99 -2.99
CA THR A 22 6.08 9.69 -4.43
C THR A 22 7.46 9.84 -5.06
N ALA A 23 8.22 10.89 -4.73
CA ALA A 23 9.58 11.07 -5.24
C ALA A 23 10.50 9.87 -4.94
N ARG A 24 10.34 9.23 -3.78
CA ARG A 24 11.12 8.04 -3.40
C ARG A 24 10.66 6.81 -4.17
N PHE A 25 9.36 6.62 -4.34
CA PHE A 25 8.82 5.49 -5.10
C PHE A 25 9.09 5.61 -6.60
N GLY A 26 9.16 6.83 -7.15
CA GLY A 26 9.46 7.06 -8.56
C GLY A 26 10.88 6.65 -8.99
N ALA A 27 11.78 6.41 -8.03
CA ALA A 27 13.11 5.86 -8.30
C ALA A 27 13.11 4.34 -8.53
N ILE A 28 11.98 3.65 -8.29
CA ILE A 28 11.87 2.20 -8.52
C ILE A 28 11.73 1.93 -10.01
N THR A 29 12.62 1.09 -10.55
CA THR A 29 12.63 0.68 -11.97
C THR A 29 12.17 -0.76 -12.18
N ALA A 30 12.14 -1.58 -11.13
CA ALA A 30 11.63 -2.94 -11.20
C ALA A 30 10.10 -2.93 -11.40
N PRO A 31 9.54 -3.88 -12.17
CA PRO A 31 8.10 -4.13 -12.19
C PRO A 31 7.55 -4.22 -10.77
N THR A 32 6.49 -3.47 -10.47
CA THR A 32 5.94 -3.37 -9.12
C THR A 32 4.42 -3.53 -9.15
N LEU A 33 3.91 -4.45 -8.34
CA LEU A 33 2.48 -4.63 -8.11
C LEU A 33 2.09 -4.11 -6.73
N MET A 34 1.28 -3.06 -6.71
CA MET A 34 0.64 -2.57 -5.49
C MET A 34 -0.72 -3.22 -5.32
N LEU A 35 -0.94 -3.80 -4.15
CA LEU A 35 -2.20 -4.43 -3.83
C LEU A 35 -2.89 -3.67 -2.69
N ALA A 36 -4.21 -3.56 -2.74
CA ALA A 36 -5.05 -3.14 -1.61
C ALA A 36 -6.22 -4.11 -1.42
N GLY A 37 -6.68 -4.33 -0.18
CA GLY A 37 -7.93 -5.07 0.01
C GLY A 37 -9.13 -4.15 -0.21
N SER A 38 -10.21 -4.62 -0.86
CA SER A 38 -11.37 -3.78 -1.14
C SER A 38 -12.07 -3.28 0.13
N ASN A 39 -11.95 -4.00 1.24
CA ASN A 39 -12.52 -3.62 2.55
C ASN A 39 -11.53 -2.78 3.39
N SER A 40 -10.33 -2.49 2.88
CA SER A 40 -9.39 -1.59 3.54
C SER A 40 -9.93 -0.16 3.59
N PRO A 41 -9.51 0.65 4.58
CA PRO A 41 -9.82 2.08 4.61
C PRO A 41 -9.52 2.77 3.28
N VAL A 42 -10.40 3.67 2.88
CA VAL A 42 -10.33 4.40 1.59
C VAL A 42 -8.95 5.01 1.36
N TRP A 43 -8.34 5.60 2.39
CA TRP A 43 -7.01 6.20 2.29
C TRP A 43 -5.91 5.19 1.95
N MET A 44 -6.00 3.94 2.40
CA MET A 44 -5.02 2.89 2.07
C MET A 44 -5.13 2.49 0.61
N ARG A 45 -6.36 2.33 0.09
CA ARG A 45 -6.60 2.00 -1.32
C ARG A 45 -6.10 3.13 -2.23
N HIS A 46 -6.33 4.39 -1.86
CA HIS A 46 -5.76 5.53 -2.58
C HIS A 46 -4.23 5.56 -2.52
N ALA A 47 -3.63 5.32 -1.35
CA ALA A 47 -2.18 5.30 -1.22
C ALA A 47 -1.55 4.21 -2.11
N ALA A 48 -2.11 3.00 -2.12
CA ALA A 48 -1.64 1.90 -2.98
C ALA A 48 -1.71 2.27 -4.47
N ARG A 49 -2.81 2.89 -4.90
CA ARG A 49 -2.98 3.38 -6.29
C ARG A 49 -1.98 4.47 -6.64
N THR A 50 -1.85 5.49 -5.79
CA THR A 50 -0.90 6.60 -6.02
C THR A 50 0.54 6.11 -6.11
N ILE A 51 0.93 5.13 -5.28
CA ILE A 51 2.26 4.54 -5.37
C ILE A 51 2.44 3.81 -6.71
N ALA A 52 1.48 3.00 -7.14
CA ALA A 52 1.56 2.30 -8.42
C ALA A 52 1.70 3.26 -9.61
N GLU A 53 0.93 4.35 -9.62
CA GLU A 53 0.98 5.38 -10.67
C GLU A 53 2.30 6.16 -10.68
N THR A 54 3.05 6.13 -9.57
CA THR A 54 4.34 6.81 -9.46
C THR A 54 5.50 5.95 -9.99
N VAL A 55 5.38 4.63 -9.92
CA VAL A 55 6.41 3.70 -10.41
C VAL A 55 6.27 3.53 -11.92
N SER A 56 7.36 3.65 -12.66
CA SER A 56 7.33 3.64 -14.14
C SER A 56 6.79 2.34 -14.73
N VAL A 57 7.02 1.21 -14.05
CA VAL A 57 6.47 -0.11 -14.38
C VAL A 57 5.56 -0.59 -13.24
N GLY A 58 4.70 0.31 -12.77
CA GLY A 58 3.77 0.08 -11.67
C GLY A 58 2.41 -0.42 -12.13
N SER A 59 1.81 -1.30 -11.34
CA SER A 59 0.43 -1.77 -11.51
C SER A 59 -0.30 -1.81 -10.16
N HIS A 60 -1.63 -1.67 -10.19
CA HIS A 60 -2.46 -1.67 -9.00
C HIS A 60 -3.62 -2.66 -9.13
N ARG A 61 -3.89 -3.43 -8.07
CA ARG A 61 -5.04 -4.35 -8.01
C ARG A 61 -5.68 -4.33 -6.62
N GLU A 62 -7.01 -4.24 -6.59
CA GLU A 62 -7.78 -4.41 -5.36
C GLU A 62 -8.21 -5.88 -5.22
N LEU A 63 -8.02 -6.47 -4.04
CA LEU A 63 -8.41 -7.84 -3.73
C LEU A 63 -9.80 -7.83 -3.08
N PRO A 64 -10.83 -8.40 -3.74
CA PRO A 64 -12.20 -8.39 -3.24
C PRO A 64 -12.34 -9.04 -1.86
N GLY A 65 -13.10 -8.40 -0.97
CA GLY A 65 -13.39 -8.89 0.38
C GLY A 65 -12.23 -8.83 1.37
N GLN A 66 -11.03 -8.42 0.94
CA GLN A 66 -9.85 -8.40 1.81
C GLN A 66 -9.70 -7.07 2.56
N GLU A 67 -9.15 -7.13 3.77
CA GLU A 67 -8.75 -5.95 4.56
C GLU A 67 -7.27 -5.62 4.33
N HIS A 68 -6.63 -4.94 5.30
CA HIS A 68 -5.21 -4.63 5.25
C HIS A 68 -4.37 -5.90 5.37
N VAL A 69 -4.74 -6.78 6.32
CA VAL A 69 -4.26 -8.16 6.42
C VAL A 69 -5.09 -9.01 5.46
N ARG A 70 -4.43 -9.87 4.68
CA ARG A 70 -5.08 -10.68 3.65
C ARG A 70 -4.88 -12.16 3.90
N ALA A 71 -5.80 -12.96 3.39
CA ALA A 71 -5.68 -14.41 3.41
C ALA A 71 -4.66 -14.91 2.36
N ASP A 72 -3.85 -15.89 2.75
CA ASP A 72 -2.74 -16.40 1.94
C ASP A 72 -3.22 -17.06 0.64
N ASP A 73 -4.37 -17.74 0.68
CA ASP A 73 -5.02 -18.40 -0.45
C ASP A 73 -5.49 -17.41 -1.53
N VAL A 74 -5.82 -16.17 -1.14
CA VAL A 74 -6.13 -15.07 -2.05
C VAL A 74 -4.86 -14.42 -2.60
N LEU A 75 -3.80 -14.29 -1.77
CA LEU A 75 -2.57 -13.61 -2.15
C LEU A 75 -1.69 -14.45 -3.08
N ALA A 76 -1.53 -15.75 -2.79
CA ALA A 76 -0.65 -16.66 -3.52
C ALA A 76 -0.88 -16.69 -5.04
N PRO A 77 -2.12 -16.84 -5.57
CA PRO A 77 -2.34 -16.86 -7.02
C PRO A 77 -2.02 -15.51 -7.68
N VAL A 78 -2.27 -14.39 -7.01
CA VAL A 78 -1.96 -13.05 -7.52
C VAL A 78 -0.46 -12.83 -7.62
N LEU A 79 0.30 -13.26 -6.60
CA LEU A 79 1.76 -13.19 -6.64
C LEU A 79 2.34 -14.11 -7.72
N ARG A 80 1.78 -15.31 -7.88
CA ARG A 80 2.19 -16.24 -8.93
C ARG A 80 2.00 -15.63 -10.32
N GLU A 81 0.84 -15.04 -10.59
CA GLU A 81 0.54 -14.35 -11.84
C GLU A 81 1.53 -13.22 -12.11
N PHE A 82 1.82 -12.38 -11.11
CA PHE A 82 2.73 -11.26 -11.28
C PHE A 82 4.21 -11.65 -11.46
N LEU A 83 4.66 -12.69 -10.77
CA LEU A 83 6.08 -13.09 -10.77
C LEU A 83 6.45 -14.05 -11.90
N LEU A 84 5.50 -14.87 -12.35
CA LEU A 84 5.74 -15.95 -13.32
C LEU A 84 5.02 -15.75 -14.66
N GLY A 85 4.15 -14.74 -14.76
CA GLY A 85 3.39 -14.40 -15.97
C GLY A 85 4.14 -13.47 -16.91
#